data_AF-F1P1D3-F1
#
_entry.id   AF-F1P1D3-F1
#
_cell.length_a   1.000
_cell.length_b   1.000
_cell.length_c   1.000
_cell.angle_alpha   90.00
_cell.angle_beta   90.00
_cell.angle_gamma   90.00
#
_symmetry.space_group_name_H-M   'P 1'
#
loop_
_entity.id
_entity.type
_entity.pdbx_description
1 polymer ?
#
loop_
_entity_poly.entity_id
_entity_poly.type
_entity_poly.pdbx_seq_one_letter_code
_entity_poly.pdbx_strand_id
1 'polypeptide(L)'
;MKLGKVEFCHLLQIIALFLCLSGMNQAEPSRSRSKPYFQSGRTRTKRSWVWNQFFVLEEYMGSDPLYVGKLHSDVDKGDGSIKYILSGEGASSIFIIDENTGDIHATKRLDREEQAYYTLRAQALDRLTNKPVEPESEFVIKIQDINDNEPKFLDGPYTAGVPEMSPVGTSVVQVTATDADDPTYGNSARVVYSILQGQPYFSVEPKTGIIKTALPNMDREAKDQYLLVIQAKDMVGQNGGLSGTTSVTVTLTDVNDNPPRFPRRSYQYNVPESLPLASVVARIKAADADVGPNAEMEYKIVDGDGLGVFKISVDKDTQEGIITIQKELDFEAKTSYTLRIEAANMHVDPRFLSLGPFSDMTTVKIIVEDVDEPPVFTSRLYSMVVSEAAKVGTIIGTVAAHDPDASNSPVRYSIDRNTDLERYFNIDANSGVITTAKSLDRETNAVHNITVLAMESQNPAQIGRGYVAITILDINDNAPEFAMEYETTVCENAQPGQIIQKISAIDKDDPPNGHQFYFSLTAEAANNHNFTLQDNKGDVSPYLSEAVNLY
;
A
#
# COMPACT_ATOMS: atom_id res chain seq x y z
N MET A 1 -0.39 18.18 -44.50
CA MET A 1 -0.04 19.62 -44.41
C MET A 1 1.48 19.75 -44.46
N LYS A 2 1.97 20.63 -45.34
CA LYS A 2 3.39 20.97 -45.53
C LYS A 2 3.83 22.05 -44.52
N LEU A 3 5.16 22.25 -44.50
CA LEU A 3 6.00 23.29 -43.87
C LEU A 3 6.54 22.90 -42.48
N GLY A 4 7.85 22.86 -42.19
CA GLY A 4 9.05 23.20 -42.96
C GLY A 4 10.06 24.01 -42.12
N LYS A 5 10.96 23.29 -41.41
CA LYS A 5 12.41 23.50 -41.17
C LYS A 5 13.01 24.90 -40.78
N VAL A 6 14.13 24.79 -40.02
CA VAL A 6 15.31 25.71 -39.86
C VAL A 6 15.23 26.70 -38.68
N GLU A 7 16.20 26.89 -37.77
CA GLU A 7 17.54 26.32 -37.47
C GLU A 7 17.95 26.73 -36.03
N PHE A 8 18.68 25.83 -35.37
CA PHE A 8 19.48 26.07 -34.16
C PHE A 8 20.93 26.27 -34.63
N CYS A 9 21.64 27.30 -34.15
CA CYS A 9 23.03 27.55 -34.54
C CYS A 9 23.97 27.57 -33.32
N HIS A 10 25.18 27.10 -33.60
CA HIS A 10 26.16 26.51 -32.71
C HIS A 10 26.96 27.47 -31.83
N LEU A 11 27.40 26.92 -30.70
CA LEU A 11 28.61 27.25 -29.95
C LEU A 11 29.80 26.47 -30.58
N LEU A 12 30.96 27.12 -30.83
CA LEU A 12 32.29 26.69 -30.34
C LEU A 12 33.48 27.54 -30.87
N GLN A 13 34.26 28.07 -29.92
CA GLN A 13 35.75 28.12 -29.77
C GLN A 13 36.68 28.91 -30.72
N ILE A 14 37.62 29.66 -30.10
CA ILE A 14 39.12 29.54 -30.13
C ILE A 14 39.69 30.76 -29.34
N ILE A 15 40.19 30.61 -28.09
CA ILE A 15 41.58 30.43 -27.59
C ILE A 15 42.46 31.70 -27.46
N ALA A 16 43.04 31.82 -26.25
CA ALA A 16 44.28 32.49 -25.79
C ALA A 16 44.32 34.03 -25.64
N LEU A 17 44.47 34.56 -24.41
CA LEU A 17 45.70 34.78 -23.61
C LEU A 17 46.64 35.86 -24.20
N PHE A 18 46.81 37.01 -23.52
CA PHE A 18 48.09 37.56 -23.02
C PHE A 18 47.97 39.01 -22.46
N LEU A 19 48.39 39.13 -21.19
CA LEU A 19 49.13 40.19 -20.45
C LEU A 19 48.95 41.71 -20.69
N CYS A 20 48.81 42.37 -19.53
CA CYS A 20 49.47 43.60 -19.04
C CYS A 20 49.33 44.96 -19.76
N LEU A 21 48.66 45.87 -19.04
CA LEU A 21 49.21 47.13 -18.50
C LEU A 21 50.13 47.99 -19.39
N SER A 22 49.53 49.05 -19.93
CA SER A 22 50.09 50.42 -20.04
C SER A 22 48.89 51.31 -20.36
N GLY A 23 48.44 52.24 -19.51
CA GLY A 23 49.23 53.37 -19.02
C GLY A 23 49.26 54.45 -20.11
N MET A 24 48.40 55.47 -19.97
CA MET A 24 48.68 56.91 -20.19
C MET A 24 47.48 57.71 -20.73
N ASN A 25 47.17 58.76 -19.95
CA ASN A 25 46.80 60.11 -20.34
C ASN A 25 45.50 60.34 -21.14
N GLN A 26 44.47 60.83 -20.45
CA GLN A 26 43.54 61.79 -21.02
C GLN A 26 43.95 63.21 -20.66
N ALA A 27 44.10 64.02 -21.70
CA ALA A 27 44.30 65.45 -21.67
C ALA A 27 42.98 66.19 -21.40
N GLU A 28 43.08 67.27 -20.63
CA GLU A 28 42.03 68.28 -20.46
C GLU A 28 41.78 69.07 -21.76
N PRO A 29 40.57 69.62 -21.96
CA PRO A 29 40.36 70.74 -22.86
C PRO A 29 40.35 72.08 -22.11
N SER A 30 41.10 73.02 -22.67
CA SER A 30 41.22 74.43 -22.32
C SER A 30 39.89 75.22 -22.36
N ARG A 31 39.68 76.12 -21.39
CA ARG A 31 38.89 77.35 -21.58
C ARG A 31 39.48 78.54 -20.82
N SER A 32 39.42 79.68 -21.48
CA SER A 32 40.18 80.91 -21.21
C SER A 32 39.43 81.98 -20.42
N ARG A 33 40.21 82.93 -19.87
CA ARG A 33 39.89 84.29 -19.34
C ARG A 33 39.28 84.31 -17.94
N SER A 34 39.67 85.15 -16.99
CA SER A 34 40.43 86.41 -16.97
C SER A 34 40.89 86.72 -15.53
N LYS A 35 42.07 87.32 -15.33
CA LYS A 35 42.52 87.83 -14.02
C LYS A 35 41.94 89.22 -13.75
N PRO A 36 41.61 89.52 -12.48
CA PRO A 36 42.01 90.80 -11.89
C PRO A 36 42.90 90.60 -10.66
N TYR A 37 43.83 91.53 -10.51
CA TYR A 37 44.73 91.72 -9.38
C TYR A 37 43.93 92.07 -8.11
N PHE A 38 44.14 91.35 -7.00
CA PHE A 38 43.87 91.88 -5.65
C PHE A 38 44.87 91.34 -4.62
N GLN A 39 45.19 92.20 -3.66
CA GLN A 39 46.33 92.16 -2.77
C GLN A 39 46.27 91.09 -1.68
N SER A 40 47.48 90.69 -1.25
CA SER A 40 47.89 90.16 0.04
C SER A 40 46.86 90.21 1.18
N GLY A 41 46.54 89.02 1.71
CA GLY A 41 45.81 88.83 2.96
C GLY A 41 45.62 87.35 3.26
N ARG A 42 46.71 86.60 3.49
CA ARG A 42 46.60 85.23 4.03
C ARG A 42 46.30 85.34 5.54
N THR A 43 45.04 85.51 5.89
CA THR A 43 44.53 85.06 7.19
C THR A 43 44.46 83.54 7.13
N ARG A 44 45.30 82.86 7.90
CA ARG A 44 45.24 81.42 8.09
C ARG A 44 43.92 81.13 8.82
N THR A 45 42.89 80.68 8.12
CA THR A 45 41.73 80.07 8.76
C THR A 45 42.19 78.78 9.43
N LYS A 46 42.00 78.69 10.75
CA LYS A 46 42.27 77.50 11.55
C LYS A 46 41.53 76.33 10.90
N ARG A 47 42.25 75.30 10.47
CA ARG A 47 41.58 74.07 10.00
C ARG A 47 40.88 73.49 11.22
N SER A 48 39.57 73.38 11.17
CA SER A 48 38.81 72.52 12.07
C SER A 48 39.41 71.12 12.01
N TRP A 49 39.53 70.45 13.16
CA TRP A 49 40.09 69.11 13.32
C TRP A 49 39.69 68.18 12.16
N VAL A 50 40.67 67.69 11.40
CA VAL A 50 40.44 66.83 10.21
C VAL A 50 40.62 65.34 10.54
N TRP A 51 41.04 65.00 11.76
CA TRP A 51 41.28 63.62 12.18
C TRP A 51 40.72 63.37 13.58
N ASN A 52 39.44 62.99 13.65
CA ASN A 52 38.74 62.70 14.91
C ASN A 52 38.73 61.20 15.23
N GLN A 53 39.79 60.46 14.88
CA GLN A 53 39.86 59.02 15.17
C GLN A 53 41.28 58.52 15.44
N PHE A 54 41.40 57.64 16.43
CA PHE A 54 42.58 56.80 16.69
C PHE A 54 42.25 55.34 16.37
N PHE A 55 43.27 54.55 16.06
CA PHE A 55 43.15 53.12 15.80
C PHE A 55 44.08 52.36 16.75
N VAL A 56 43.57 51.31 17.38
CA VAL A 56 44.35 50.45 18.29
C VAL A 56 43.95 49.01 18.03
N LEU A 57 44.92 48.10 17.96
CA LEU A 57 44.65 46.67 17.78
C LEU A 57 44.03 46.09 19.05
N GLU A 58 43.08 45.19 18.90
CA GLU A 58 42.62 44.35 20.01
C GLU A 58 43.68 43.37 20.48
N GLU A 59 43.46 42.77 21.67
CA GLU A 59 44.29 41.71 22.26
C GLU A 59 45.82 41.92 22.19
N TYR A 60 46.26 43.18 22.16
CA TYR A 60 47.66 43.53 21.96
C TYR A 60 48.53 43.07 23.15
N MET A 61 49.53 42.24 22.86
CA MET A 61 50.39 41.58 23.87
C MET A 61 51.63 42.41 24.30
N GLY A 62 51.59 43.74 24.17
CA GLY A 62 52.73 44.62 24.51
C GLY A 62 52.80 45.03 25.99
N SER A 63 53.68 45.99 26.30
CA SER A 63 53.82 46.54 27.65
C SER A 63 52.63 47.44 28.00
N ASP A 64 51.95 47.14 29.10
CA ASP A 64 50.90 47.99 29.67
C ASP A 64 51.49 49.24 30.35
N PRO A 65 50.85 50.42 30.22
CA PRO A 65 49.64 50.68 29.46
C PRO A 65 49.93 50.89 27.95
N LEU A 66 49.04 50.41 27.08
CA LEU A 66 49.18 50.44 25.63
C LEU A 66 49.00 51.86 25.07
N TYR A 67 50.02 52.40 24.42
CA TYR A 67 49.94 53.72 23.77
C TYR A 67 48.96 53.70 22.58
N VAL A 68 47.96 54.59 22.61
CA VAL A 68 46.90 54.72 21.59
C VAL A 68 47.20 55.86 20.62
N GLY A 69 47.71 56.98 21.14
CA GLY A 69 47.94 58.18 20.35
C GLY A 69 48.21 59.38 21.22
N LYS A 70 48.34 60.55 20.60
CA LYS A 70 48.64 61.80 21.30
C LYS A 70 47.71 62.89 20.82
N LEU A 71 47.14 63.62 21.78
CA LEU A 71 46.48 64.89 21.52
C LEU A 71 47.42 66.03 21.83
N HIS A 72 47.37 67.06 20.98
CA HIS A 72 48.20 68.24 21.15
C HIS A 72 47.41 69.48 20.74
N SER A 73 47.44 70.51 21.59
CA SER A 73 46.87 71.81 21.29
C SER A 73 47.93 72.69 20.61
N ASP A 74 47.57 73.40 19.54
CA ASP A 74 48.45 74.38 18.88
C ASP A 74 48.86 75.54 19.82
N VAL A 75 48.17 75.71 20.96
CA VAL A 75 48.46 76.74 21.99
C VAL A 75 49.52 76.24 22.98
N ASP A 76 49.71 74.93 23.09
CA ASP A 76 50.69 74.30 23.97
C ASP A 76 52.10 74.44 23.40
N LYS A 77 52.94 75.21 24.09
CA LYS A 77 54.33 75.48 23.70
C LYS A 77 55.31 74.44 24.25
N GLY A 78 54.82 73.40 24.94
CA GLY A 78 55.65 72.42 25.63
C GLY A 78 56.33 72.96 26.89
N ASP A 79 55.86 74.09 27.42
CA ASP A 79 56.35 74.72 28.65
C ASP A 79 55.58 74.26 29.91
N GLY A 80 54.67 73.29 29.76
CA GLY A 80 53.83 72.75 30.83
C GLY A 80 52.70 73.68 31.26
N SER A 81 52.39 74.72 30.49
CA SER A 81 51.29 75.65 30.78
C SER A 81 49.90 75.07 30.50
N ILE A 82 49.82 74.02 29.69
CA ILE A 82 48.57 73.36 29.30
C ILE A 82 48.43 72.02 29.99
N LYS A 83 47.21 71.72 30.45
CA LYS A 83 46.80 70.45 31.02
C LYS A 83 45.74 69.78 30.12
N TYR A 84 45.95 68.53 29.76
CA TYR A 84 44.99 67.73 29.00
C TYR A 84 44.12 66.88 29.92
N ILE A 85 42.82 66.83 29.65
CA ILE A 85 41.87 65.95 30.32
C ILE A 85 41.02 65.18 29.31
N LEU A 86 40.61 63.97 29.71
CA LEU A 86 39.81 63.05 28.92
C LEU A 86 38.48 62.75 29.65
N SER A 87 37.38 62.75 28.91
CA SER A 87 36.04 62.41 29.37
C SER A 87 35.32 61.56 28.31
N GLY A 88 34.17 60.97 28.64
CA GLY A 88 33.40 60.10 27.73
C GLY A 88 33.51 58.61 28.07
N GLU A 89 33.22 57.74 27.10
CA GLU A 89 33.12 56.30 27.28
C GLU A 89 34.48 55.66 27.57
N GLY A 90 34.62 54.98 28.71
CA GLY A 90 35.88 54.33 29.08
C GLY A 90 36.97 55.29 29.56
N ALA A 91 36.72 56.60 29.64
CA ALA A 91 37.68 57.56 30.19
C ALA A 91 37.97 57.24 31.68
N SER A 92 39.25 57.30 32.07
CA SER A 92 39.77 56.95 33.40
C SER A 92 39.64 55.48 33.82
N SER A 93 38.84 54.67 33.12
CA SER A 93 38.63 53.24 33.45
C SER A 93 39.27 52.28 32.44
N ILE A 94 39.36 52.69 31.17
CA ILE A 94 39.97 51.97 30.06
C ILE A 94 41.06 52.85 29.46
N PHE A 95 40.75 54.11 29.14
CA PHE A 95 41.68 55.07 28.56
C PHE A 95 42.09 56.15 29.55
N ILE A 96 43.39 56.37 29.65
CA ILE A 96 43.98 57.47 30.42
C ILE A 96 44.73 58.42 29.47
N ILE A 97 44.77 59.70 29.82
CA ILE A 97 45.61 60.69 29.13
C ILE A 97 46.65 61.21 30.12
N ASP A 98 47.91 61.26 29.70
CA ASP A 98 48.93 61.96 30.46
C ASP A 98 48.64 63.46 30.38
N GLU A 99 48.42 64.07 31.55
CA GLU A 99 47.94 65.43 31.65
C GLU A 99 48.92 66.49 31.13
N ASN A 100 50.21 66.15 31.03
CA ASN A 100 51.28 67.09 30.64
C ASN A 100 51.72 66.90 29.19
N THR A 101 51.67 65.66 28.69
CA THR A 101 52.13 65.33 27.34
C THR A 101 50.97 65.23 26.36
N GLY A 102 49.78 64.85 26.81
CA GLY A 102 48.63 64.55 25.95
C GLY A 102 48.65 63.13 25.37
N ASP A 103 49.55 62.26 25.84
CA ASP A 103 49.67 60.87 25.39
C ASP A 103 48.53 60.02 26.00
N ILE A 104 47.74 59.38 25.15
CA ILE A 104 46.62 58.51 25.51
C ILE A 104 47.10 57.07 25.56
N HIS A 105 46.76 56.39 26.65
CA HIS A 105 47.05 54.96 26.82
C HIS A 105 45.79 54.17 27.21
N ALA A 106 45.68 52.94 26.71
CA ALA A 106 44.73 51.95 27.19
C ALA A 106 45.36 51.17 28.36
N THR A 107 44.59 51.02 29.44
CA THR A 107 45.01 50.38 30.70
C THR A 107 44.45 48.96 30.86
N LYS A 108 43.60 48.55 29.92
CA LYS A 108 43.02 47.21 29.83
C LYS A 108 43.22 46.69 28.43
N ARG A 109 43.16 45.36 28.31
CA ARG A 109 42.99 44.70 27.01
C ARG A 109 41.66 45.11 26.41
N LEU A 110 41.68 45.27 25.09
CA LEU A 110 40.55 45.68 24.28
C LEU A 110 40.15 44.47 23.45
N ASP A 111 38.85 44.21 23.39
CA ASP A 111 38.19 43.15 22.63
C ASP A 111 37.16 43.84 21.74
N ARG A 112 37.29 43.68 20.42
CA ARG A 112 36.45 44.33 19.42
C ARG A 112 35.07 43.67 19.39
N GLU A 113 34.97 42.36 19.59
CA GLU A 113 33.70 41.62 19.67
C GLU A 113 32.89 42.05 20.90
N GLU A 114 33.54 42.47 21.98
CA GLU A 114 32.88 43.13 23.12
C GLU A 114 32.49 44.58 22.78
N GLN A 115 33.43 45.40 22.30
CA GLN A 115 33.15 46.80 21.95
C GLN A 115 34.10 47.36 20.85
N ALA A 116 33.58 47.50 19.64
CA ALA A 116 34.35 47.91 18.46
C ALA A 116 34.83 49.39 18.44
N TYR A 117 34.21 50.28 19.22
CA TYR A 117 34.65 51.68 19.29
C TYR A 117 34.24 52.36 20.60
N TYR A 118 35.00 53.39 20.95
CA TYR A 118 34.76 54.25 22.12
C TYR A 118 34.68 55.70 21.68
N THR A 119 33.64 56.41 22.12
CA THR A 119 33.51 57.85 21.86
C THR A 119 34.00 58.64 23.07
N LEU A 120 35.08 59.38 22.86
CA LEU A 120 35.78 60.14 23.90
C LEU A 120 35.80 61.62 23.55
N ARG A 121 35.99 62.43 24.59
CA ARG A 121 36.11 63.88 24.48
C ARG A 121 37.36 64.34 25.21
N ALA A 122 38.09 65.25 24.58
CA ALA A 122 39.27 65.85 25.16
C ALA A 122 39.11 67.36 25.30
N GLN A 123 39.70 67.87 26.37
CA GLN A 123 39.76 69.30 26.64
C GLN A 123 41.17 69.70 27.08
N ALA A 124 41.68 70.78 26.49
CA ALA A 124 42.93 71.42 26.90
C ALA A 124 42.59 72.61 27.80
N LEU A 125 43.17 72.63 29.00
CA LEU A 125 42.96 73.65 30.02
C LEU A 125 44.25 74.41 30.29
N ASP A 126 44.17 75.71 30.51
CA ASP A 126 45.28 76.48 31.07
C ASP A 126 45.49 76.06 32.54
N ARG A 127 46.71 75.68 32.91
CA ARG A 127 47.01 75.06 34.22
C ARG A 127 46.86 76.01 35.40
N LEU A 128 46.97 77.33 35.17
CA LEU A 128 46.85 78.35 36.22
C LEU A 128 45.40 78.74 36.46
N THR A 129 44.60 78.81 35.40
CA THR A 129 43.22 79.30 35.45
C THR A 129 42.17 78.19 35.38
N ASN A 130 42.56 76.96 35.03
CA ASN A 130 41.68 75.83 34.72
C ASN A 130 40.58 76.17 33.70
N LYS A 131 40.82 77.16 32.83
CA LYS A 131 39.88 77.54 31.77
C LYS A 131 40.24 76.82 30.47
N PRO A 132 39.24 76.39 29.68
CA PRO A 132 39.48 75.81 28.37
C PRO A 132 40.21 76.80 27.45
N VAL A 133 41.33 76.36 26.89
CA VAL A 133 42.09 77.11 25.88
C VAL A 133 41.67 76.77 24.45
N GLU A 134 40.99 75.62 24.30
CA GLU A 134 40.39 75.12 23.07
C GLU A 134 38.97 74.62 23.37
N PRO A 135 38.06 74.59 22.38
CA PRO A 135 36.78 73.92 22.55
C PRO A 135 36.99 72.42 22.82
N GLU A 136 36.04 71.81 23.54
CA GLU A 136 36.02 70.36 23.71
C GLU A 136 35.94 69.67 22.35
N SER A 137 36.77 68.65 22.15
CA SER A 137 36.88 67.92 20.89
C SER A 137 36.47 66.45 21.10
N GLU A 138 35.49 66.01 20.34
CA GLU A 138 35.05 64.62 20.31
C GLU A 138 35.84 63.83 19.26
N PHE A 139 36.30 62.64 19.65
CA PHE A 139 37.02 61.73 18.79
C PHE A 139 36.67 60.28 19.13
N VAL A 140 36.92 59.38 18.19
CA VAL A 140 36.59 57.96 18.33
C VAL A 140 37.87 57.14 18.38
N ILE A 141 38.01 56.26 19.37
CA ILE A 141 39.01 55.19 19.33
C ILE A 141 38.33 53.99 18.67
N LYS A 142 38.81 53.61 17.48
CA LYS A 142 38.36 52.41 16.77
C LYS A 142 39.29 51.25 17.09
N ILE A 143 38.71 50.14 17.49
CA ILE A 143 39.46 48.91 17.73
C ILE A 143 39.64 48.20 16.38
N GLN A 144 40.88 47.86 16.05
CA GLN A 144 41.24 47.14 14.84
C GLN A 144 41.21 45.65 15.12
N ASP A 145 40.50 44.96 14.23
CA ASP A 145 40.24 43.53 14.25
C ASP A 145 41.52 42.69 14.09
N ILE A 146 41.60 41.61 14.86
CA ILE A 146 42.54 40.51 14.72
C ILE A 146 41.71 39.23 14.51
N ASN A 147 42.20 38.32 13.66
CA ASN A 147 41.52 37.06 13.39
C ASN A 147 41.69 36.05 14.55
N ASP A 148 40.97 36.24 15.65
CA ASP A 148 41.05 35.43 16.87
C ASP A 148 39.77 34.62 17.16
N ASN A 149 38.70 34.83 16.41
CA ASN A 149 37.53 33.96 16.44
C ASN A 149 37.54 32.96 15.27
N GLU A 150 37.25 31.69 15.57
CA GLU A 150 37.06 30.69 14.53
C GLU A 150 35.61 30.65 14.02
N PRO A 151 35.37 30.28 12.74
CA PRO A 151 34.02 30.08 12.22
C PRO A 151 33.24 29.03 13.02
N LYS A 152 32.01 29.35 13.42
CA LYS A 152 31.12 28.45 14.16
C LYS A 152 29.85 28.15 13.36
N PHE A 153 29.54 26.86 13.19
CA PHE A 153 28.30 26.43 12.54
C PHE A 153 27.09 26.68 13.44
N LEU A 154 25.99 27.16 12.86
CA LEU A 154 24.79 27.55 13.61
C LEU A 154 23.95 26.35 14.07
N ASP A 155 23.72 25.39 13.18
CA ASP A 155 22.73 24.30 13.39
C ASP A 155 23.37 22.90 13.28
N GLY A 156 24.68 22.78 13.48
CA GLY A 156 25.39 21.50 13.41
C GLY A 156 25.14 20.60 14.64
N PRO A 157 25.11 19.27 14.49
CA PRO A 157 25.26 18.47 13.26
C PRO A 157 23.99 18.46 12.38
N TYR A 158 24.17 18.34 11.07
CA TYR A 158 23.07 18.38 10.09
C TYR A 158 22.66 16.99 9.61
N THR A 159 21.39 16.85 9.23
CA THR A 159 20.87 15.68 8.52
C THR A 159 20.09 16.10 7.28
N ALA A 160 20.17 15.31 6.21
CA ALA A 160 19.48 15.60 4.95
C ALA A 160 19.13 14.32 4.19
N GLY A 161 18.08 14.40 3.38
CA GLY A 161 17.67 13.34 2.46
C GLY A 161 17.84 13.79 1.01
N VAL A 162 18.30 12.90 0.13
CA VAL A 162 18.31 13.14 -1.32
C VAL A 162 17.92 11.87 -2.06
N PRO A 163 17.07 11.94 -3.10
CA PRO A 163 16.76 10.76 -3.90
C PRO A 163 18.01 10.13 -4.48
N GLU A 164 18.11 8.81 -4.44
CA GLU A 164 19.12 8.11 -5.19
C GLU A 164 19.00 8.38 -6.70
N MET A 165 20.07 8.08 -7.43
CA MET A 165 20.23 8.40 -8.85
C MET A 165 19.96 9.88 -9.20
N SER A 166 20.00 10.77 -8.20
CA SER A 166 19.85 12.22 -8.43
C SER A 166 20.92 12.70 -9.42
N PRO A 167 20.55 13.55 -10.40
CA PRO A 167 21.51 14.16 -11.31
C PRO A 167 22.64 14.87 -10.54
N VAL A 168 23.82 14.96 -11.14
CA VAL A 168 24.92 15.76 -10.59
C VAL A 168 24.49 17.22 -10.47
N GLY A 169 24.77 17.84 -9.32
CA GLY A 169 24.42 19.23 -9.03
C GLY A 169 23.10 19.41 -8.29
N THR A 170 22.36 18.33 -7.98
CA THR A 170 21.16 18.38 -7.15
C THR A 170 21.51 18.90 -5.75
N SER A 171 20.78 19.93 -5.29
CA SER A 171 20.96 20.52 -3.96
C SER A 171 20.46 19.57 -2.88
N VAL A 172 21.27 19.35 -1.85
CA VAL A 172 20.97 18.44 -0.73
C VAL A 172 20.58 19.24 0.52
N VAL A 173 21.50 20.06 1.02
CA VAL A 173 21.31 20.90 2.21
C VAL A 173 22.28 22.07 2.16
N GLN A 174 21.94 23.17 2.82
CA GLN A 174 22.85 24.30 3.01
C GLN A 174 23.34 24.33 4.45
N VAL A 175 24.66 24.39 4.64
CA VAL A 175 25.26 24.61 5.96
C VAL A 175 25.68 26.07 6.09
N THR A 176 25.58 26.59 7.31
CA THR A 176 25.89 27.99 7.60
C THR A 176 26.80 28.07 8.82
N ALA A 177 27.94 28.72 8.64
CA ALA A 177 28.84 29.13 9.70
C ALA A 177 28.92 30.65 9.77
N THR A 178 29.07 31.17 10.98
CA THR A 178 29.28 32.58 11.28
C THR A 178 30.63 32.74 11.96
N ASP A 179 31.27 33.85 11.67
CA ASP A 179 32.52 34.26 12.28
C ASP A 179 32.27 35.60 12.98
N ALA A 180 32.83 35.77 14.18
CA ALA A 180 32.57 36.94 15.02
C ALA A 180 33.41 38.16 14.61
N ASP A 181 34.53 37.94 13.93
CA ASP A 181 35.49 38.98 13.51
C ASP A 181 34.87 39.99 12.50
N ASP A 182 35.58 41.06 12.17
CA ASP A 182 35.13 42.05 11.19
C ASP A 182 35.24 41.51 9.73
N PRO A 183 34.13 41.42 8.97
CA PRO A 183 34.19 40.93 7.59
C PRO A 183 34.80 41.94 6.60
N THR A 184 35.00 43.19 7.01
CA THR A 184 35.50 44.29 6.18
C THR A 184 36.99 44.54 6.34
N TYR A 185 37.57 44.12 7.47
CA TYR A 185 38.99 44.26 7.76
C TYR A 185 39.69 42.92 7.55
N GLY A 186 40.78 42.88 6.78
CA GLY A 186 41.60 41.67 6.61
C GLY A 186 40.96 40.48 5.86
N ASN A 187 39.64 40.48 5.64
CA ASN A 187 38.81 39.30 5.34
C ASN A 187 38.69 38.32 6.52
N SER A 188 38.94 38.74 7.77
CA SER A 188 38.95 37.87 8.95
C SER A 188 37.68 37.03 9.00
N ALA A 189 36.49 37.65 9.11
CA ALA A 189 35.23 36.90 9.13
C ALA A 189 34.70 36.36 7.78
N ARG A 190 35.49 36.37 6.69
CA ARG A 190 35.00 35.88 5.38
C ARG A 190 35.24 34.39 5.22
N VAL A 191 34.22 33.63 5.57
CA VAL A 191 34.20 32.16 5.54
C VAL A 191 34.09 31.60 4.11
N VAL A 192 34.86 30.55 3.85
CA VAL A 192 34.67 29.64 2.72
C VAL A 192 34.48 28.20 3.19
N TYR A 193 33.61 27.48 2.50
CA TYR A 193 33.27 26.09 2.81
C TYR A 193 34.10 25.11 1.97
N SER A 194 34.53 24.03 2.59
CA SER A 194 35.17 22.90 1.93
C SER A 194 34.76 21.58 2.58
N ILE A 195 34.97 20.47 1.88
CA ILE A 195 34.58 19.13 2.35
C ILE A 195 35.83 18.31 2.63
N LEU A 196 35.99 17.89 3.88
CA LEU A 196 37.12 17.08 4.35
C LEU A 196 36.85 15.59 4.16
N GLN A 197 35.58 15.18 4.27
CA GLN A 197 35.13 13.80 4.08
C GLN A 197 33.79 13.80 3.33
N GLY A 198 33.62 12.87 2.39
CA GLY A 198 32.39 12.73 1.59
C GLY A 198 32.60 12.78 0.08
N GLN A 199 33.82 13.11 -0.37
CA GLN A 199 34.25 12.93 -1.75
C GLN A 199 34.34 11.44 -2.12
N PRO A 200 34.10 11.04 -3.39
CA PRO A 200 33.72 11.88 -4.53
C PRO A 200 32.20 12.11 -4.68
N TYR A 201 31.38 11.68 -3.71
CA TYR A 201 29.91 11.62 -3.83
C TYR A 201 29.23 12.99 -3.76
N PHE A 202 29.77 13.91 -2.97
CA PHE A 202 29.20 15.24 -2.74
C PHE A 202 30.23 16.34 -2.97
N SER A 203 29.73 17.52 -3.32
CA SER A 203 30.50 18.76 -3.40
C SER A 203 29.84 19.82 -2.52
N VAL A 204 30.60 20.82 -2.07
CA VAL A 204 30.07 21.99 -1.35
C VAL A 204 30.43 23.25 -2.11
N GLU A 205 29.46 24.14 -2.30
CA GLU A 205 29.68 25.41 -2.94
C GLU A 205 30.42 26.36 -1.97
N PRO A 206 31.66 26.79 -2.28
CA PRO A 206 32.54 27.41 -1.28
C PRO A 206 32.04 28.71 -0.67
N LYS A 207 31.12 29.42 -1.32
CA LYS A 207 30.61 30.72 -0.83
C LYS A 207 29.27 30.62 -0.11
N THR A 208 28.45 29.65 -0.47
CA THR A 208 27.07 29.55 0.01
C THR A 208 26.88 28.45 1.03
N GLY A 209 27.80 27.46 1.08
CA GLY A 209 27.66 26.28 1.93
C GLY A 209 26.63 25.28 1.40
N ILE A 210 26.11 25.45 0.17
CA ILE A 210 25.17 24.51 -0.44
C ILE A 210 25.92 23.23 -0.83
N ILE A 211 25.53 22.11 -0.24
CA ILE A 211 26.02 20.78 -0.58
C ILE A 211 25.19 20.24 -1.76
N LYS A 212 25.88 19.72 -2.78
CA LYS A 212 25.29 19.17 -4.00
C LYS A 212 25.82 17.77 -4.28
N THR A 213 25.03 16.95 -4.95
CA THR A 213 25.50 15.67 -5.51
C THR A 213 26.64 15.91 -6.53
N ALA A 214 27.68 15.09 -6.49
CA ALA A 214 28.85 15.20 -7.37
C ALA A 214 29.10 13.95 -8.24
N LEU A 215 28.53 12.81 -7.85
CA LEU A 215 28.60 11.56 -8.61
C LEU A 215 27.21 11.21 -9.17
N PRO A 216 27.08 10.84 -10.46
CA PRO A 216 25.86 10.22 -10.95
C PRO A 216 25.74 8.79 -10.39
N ASN A 217 24.51 8.29 -10.26
CA ASN A 217 24.22 6.90 -9.91
C ASN A 217 24.66 6.50 -8.49
N MET A 218 24.47 7.39 -7.52
CA MET A 218 24.42 6.97 -6.13
C MET A 218 23.20 6.07 -5.95
N ASP A 219 23.41 4.91 -5.35
CA ASP A 219 22.46 3.79 -5.28
C ASP A 219 22.29 3.42 -3.80
N ARG A 220 21.03 3.39 -3.34
CA ARG A 220 20.65 3.16 -1.95
C ARG A 220 20.78 1.68 -1.58
N GLU A 221 20.45 0.77 -2.47
CA GLU A 221 20.62 -0.69 -2.32
C GLU A 221 22.09 -1.05 -2.10
N ALA A 222 23.01 -0.30 -2.71
CA ALA A 222 24.45 -0.44 -2.48
C ALA A 222 24.91 0.26 -1.19
N LYS A 223 24.48 1.51 -0.96
CA LYS A 223 24.84 2.30 0.24
C LYS A 223 23.84 3.44 0.47
N ASP A 224 23.11 3.34 1.56
CA ASP A 224 22.00 4.24 1.91
C ASP A 224 22.40 5.51 2.68
N GLN A 225 23.58 5.55 3.33
CA GLN A 225 24.00 6.68 4.17
C GLN A 225 25.44 7.13 3.93
N TYR A 226 25.64 8.45 3.93
CA TYR A 226 26.93 9.09 3.74
C TYR A 226 27.18 10.11 4.85
N LEU A 227 28.29 9.95 5.57
CA LEU A 227 28.79 10.93 6.52
C LEU A 227 29.73 11.90 5.81
N LEU A 228 29.39 13.19 5.86
CA LEU A 228 30.22 14.28 5.36
C LEU A 228 30.81 15.06 6.54
N VAL A 229 32.05 15.50 6.39
CA VAL A 229 32.68 16.45 7.31
C VAL A 229 32.95 17.73 6.53
N ILE A 230 32.26 18.80 6.91
CA ILE A 230 32.37 20.11 6.27
C ILE A 230 33.21 21.01 7.15
N GLN A 231 34.14 21.72 6.51
CA GLN A 231 34.96 22.75 7.12
C GLN A 231 34.49 24.13 6.66
N ALA A 232 34.30 25.03 7.61
CA ALA A 232 34.21 26.46 7.39
C ALA A 232 35.55 27.07 7.78
N LYS A 233 36.22 27.73 6.83
CA LYS A 233 37.52 28.36 7.05
C LYS A 233 37.43 29.84 6.76
N ASP A 234 37.88 30.65 7.71
CA ASP A 234 37.90 32.11 7.63
C ASP A 234 38.98 32.61 6.63
N MET A 235 39.21 33.92 6.54
CA MET A 235 40.30 34.49 5.72
C MET A 235 40.26 34.02 4.25
N VAL A 236 39.06 33.75 3.72
CA VAL A 236 38.84 33.20 2.38
C VAL A 236 39.62 31.90 2.12
N GLY A 237 39.87 31.12 3.18
CA GLY A 237 40.54 29.82 3.10
C GLY A 237 42.07 29.87 3.09
N GLN A 238 42.67 31.06 3.27
CA GLN A 238 44.12 31.24 3.19
C GLN A 238 44.90 30.52 4.32
N ASN A 239 46.20 30.32 4.12
CA ASN A 239 47.08 29.78 5.16
C ASN A 239 47.20 30.80 6.30
N GLY A 240 46.91 30.37 7.53
CA GLY A 240 46.84 31.24 8.70
C GLY A 240 45.42 31.49 9.21
N GLY A 241 44.38 31.17 8.42
CA GLY A 241 42.99 31.24 8.86
C GLY A 241 42.57 30.12 9.80
N LEU A 242 41.65 30.41 10.71
CA LEU A 242 41.03 29.46 11.66
C LEU A 242 39.90 28.69 10.98
N SER A 243 39.48 27.57 11.60
CA SER A 243 38.55 26.64 10.96
C SER A 243 37.65 25.95 11.95
N GLY A 244 36.34 26.05 11.73
CA GLY A 244 35.35 25.19 12.36
C GLY A 244 34.97 24.01 11.48
N THR A 245 34.52 22.92 12.09
CA THR A 245 34.02 21.74 11.38
C THR A 245 32.65 21.30 11.88
N THR A 246 31.82 20.76 10.99
CA THR A 246 30.55 20.12 11.33
C THR A 246 30.36 18.83 10.53
N SER A 247 29.55 17.91 11.05
CA SER A 247 29.15 16.69 10.35
C SER A 247 27.78 16.84 9.70
N VAL A 248 27.63 16.28 8.50
CA VAL A 248 26.34 16.17 7.79
C VAL A 248 26.09 14.70 7.47
N THR A 249 24.98 14.15 7.96
CA THR A 249 24.55 12.80 7.57
C THR A 249 23.53 12.90 6.44
N VAL A 250 23.91 12.40 5.26
CA VAL A 250 23.03 12.36 4.08
C VAL A 250 22.50 10.95 3.91
N THR A 251 21.18 10.80 3.93
CA THR A 251 20.49 9.54 3.64
C THR A 251 19.94 9.58 2.23
N LEU A 252 20.19 8.53 1.44
CA LEU A 252 19.55 8.37 0.15
C LEU A 252 18.10 7.95 0.36
N THR A 253 17.16 8.68 -0.24
CA THR A 253 15.76 8.30 -0.26
C THR A 253 15.50 7.40 -1.46
N ASP A 254 14.77 6.33 -1.20
CA ASP A 254 14.47 5.25 -2.13
C ASP A 254 13.73 5.73 -3.38
N VAL A 255 14.06 5.12 -4.52
CA VAL A 255 13.45 5.32 -5.82
C VAL A 255 13.08 3.94 -6.35
N ASN A 256 11.88 3.77 -6.93
CA ASN A 256 11.53 2.49 -7.55
C ASN A 256 12.34 2.27 -8.85
N ASP A 257 13.52 1.67 -8.75
CA ASP A 257 14.37 1.28 -9.85
C ASP A 257 14.64 -0.23 -9.92
N ASN A 258 14.19 -1.01 -8.92
CA ASN A 258 14.28 -2.47 -8.94
C ASN A 258 12.91 -3.14 -9.19
N PRO A 259 12.74 -3.90 -10.28
CA PRO A 259 11.52 -4.69 -10.48
C PRO A 259 11.43 -5.85 -9.47
N PRO A 260 10.21 -6.33 -9.15
CA PRO A 260 10.01 -7.57 -8.44
C PRO A 260 10.59 -8.72 -9.25
N ARG A 261 11.23 -9.68 -8.59
CA ARG A 261 11.83 -10.86 -9.23
C ARG A 261 11.42 -12.13 -8.52
N PHE A 262 10.83 -13.06 -9.26
CA PHE A 262 10.59 -14.39 -8.73
C PHE A 262 11.92 -15.18 -8.66
N PRO A 263 12.27 -15.79 -7.52
CA PRO A 263 13.45 -16.64 -7.42
C PRO A 263 13.42 -17.86 -8.35
N ARG A 264 12.22 -18.29 -8.78
CA ARG A 264 12.02 -19.43 -9.68
C ARG A 264 11.09 -19.05 -10.83
N ARG A 265 11.37 -19.59 -12.02
CA ARG A 265 10.52 -19.44 -13.22
C ARG A 265 9.27 -20.32 -13.18
N SER A 266 9.31 -21.37 -12.37
CA SER A 266 8.14 -22.20 -12.12
C SER A 266 8.13 -22.77 -10.71
N TYR A 267 6.92 -23.00 -10.21
CA TYR A 267 6.61 -23.67 -8.96
C TYR A 267 5.64 -24.82 -9.23
N GLN A 268 5.73 -25.88 -8.42
CA GLN A 268 4.81 -26.99 -8.49
C GLN A 268 4.29 -27.31 -7.08
N TYR A 269 2.98 -27.46 -6.97
CA TYR A 269 2.30 -27.83 -5.73
C TYR A 269 1.34 -28.97 -6.02
N ASN A 270 1.20 -29.87 -5.06
CA ASN A 270 0.23 -30.94 -5.11
C ASN A 270 -0.89 -30.62 -4.12
N VAL A 271 -2.14 -30.84 -4.53
CA VAL A 271 -3.31 -30.66 -3.67
C VAL A 271 -4.30 -31.79 -3.88
N PRO A 272 -4.90 -32.34 -2.82
CA PRO A 272 -5.97 -33.32 -2.97
C PRO A 272 -7.18 -32.68 -3.64
N GLU A 273 -7.95 -33.45 -4.41
CA GLU A 273 -9.19 -32.92 -5.00
C GLU A 273 -10.25 -32.57 -3.94
N SER A 274 -10.22 -33.29 -2.81
CA SER A 274 -11.07 -33.07 -1.64
C SER A 274 -10.74 -31.78 -0.87
N LEU A 275 -9.89 -30.89 -1.41
CA LEU A 275 -9.45 -29.68 -0.73
C LEU A 275 -10.63 -28.71 -0.55
N PRO A 276 -10.96 -28.30 0.69
CA PRO A 276 -12.10 -27.40 0.94
C PRO A 276 -11.94 -26.04 0.27
N LEU A 277 -13.06 -25.43 -0.13
CA LEU A 277 -13.09 -24.08 -0.68
C LEU A 277 -12.40 -23.06 0.25
N ALA A 278 -11.77 -22.04 -0.36
CA ALA A 278 -10.97 -21.01 0.29
C ALA A 278 -9.68 -21.49 1.01
N SER A 279 -9.35 -22.79 0.95
CA SER A 279 -8.06 -23.29 1.45
C SER A 279 -6.88 -22.69 0.69
N VAL A 280 -5.75 -22.55 1.39
CA VAL A 280 -4.49 -22.09 0.78
C VAL A 280 -3.85 -23.24 0.02
N VAL A 281 -3.64 -23.03 -1.28
CA VAL A 281 -3.00 -23.99 -2.20
C VAL A 281 -1.49 -23.78 -2.24
N ALA A 282 -1.06 -22.52 -2.30
CA ALA A 282 0.34 -22.18 -2.41
C ALA A 282 0.62 -20.78 -1.88
N ARG A 283 1.87 -20.57 -1.45
CA ARG A 283 2.46 -19.27 -1.13
C ARG A 283 3.68 -19.08 -2.00
N ILE A 284 3.70 -17.98 -2.75
CA ILE A 284 4.81 -17.60 -3.61
C ILE A 284 5.22 -16.16 -3.30
N LYS A 285 6.50 -15.83 -3.48
CA LYS A 285 7.02 -14.51 -3.17
C LYS A 285 8.00 -14.08 -4.24
N ALA A 286 7.76 -12.92 -4.83
CA ALA A 286 8.77 -12.18 -5.57
C ALA A 286 9.63 -11.38 -4.57
N ALA A 287 10.89 -11.17 -4.91
CA ALA A 287 11.81 -10.34 -4.15
C ALA A 287 11.97 -9.00 -4.85
N ASP A 288 11.93 -7.93 -4.09
CA ASP A 288 12.19 -6.57 -4.54
C ASP A 288 13.28 -5.98 -3.64
N ALA A 289 14.22 -5.24 -4.24
CA ALA A 289 15.38 -4.69 -3.52
C ALA A 289 15.09 -3.30 -2.92
N ASP A 290 14.05 -2.63 -3.39
CA ASP A 290 13.61 -1.32 -2.93
C ASP A 290 13.06 -1.40 -1.49
N VAL A 291 12.66 -0.25 -0.92
CA VAL A 291 12.06 -0.21 0.42
C VAL A 291 10.75 0.57 0.49
N GLY A 292 9.94 0.22 1.50
CA GLY A 292 8.66 0.89 1.74
C GLY A 292 7.70 0.72 0.54
N PRO A 293 6.99 1.79 0.12
CA PRO A 293 6.00 1.71 -0.95
C PRO A 293 6.54 1.23 -2.31
N ASN A 294 7.83 1.47 -2.59
CA ASN A 294 8.43 1.07 -3.86
C ASN A 294 8.56 -0.46 -3.96
N ALA A 295 8.80 -1.15 -2.84
CA ALA A 295 8.84 -2.61 -2.76
C ALA A 295 7.48 -3.28 -2.49
N GLU A 296 6.38 -2.53 -2.37
CA GLU A 296 5.04 -3.11 -2.21
C GLU A 296 4.54 -3.71 -3.52
N MET A 297 4.14 -4.99 -3.47
CA MET A 297 3.80 -5.78 -4.65
C MET A 297 2.32 -6.14 -4.71
N GLU A 298 1.77 -6.10 -5.92
CA GLU A 298 0.51 -6.75 -6.26
C GLU A 298 0.75 -8.04 -7.04
N TYR A 299 -0.04 -9.07 -6.72
CA TYR A 299 -0.02 -10.34 -7.44
C TYR A 299 -1.32 -10.55 -8.22
N LYS A 300 -1.21 -11.02 -9.46
CA LYS A 300 -2.36 -11.31 -10.33
C LYS A 300 -2.16 -12.62 -11.08
N ILE A 301 -3.22 -13.42 -11.20
CA ILE A 301 -3.27 -14.54 -12.15
C ILE A 301 -3.67 -13.94 -13.49
N VAL A 302 -2.74 -13.88 -14.44
CA VAL A 302 -2.91 -13.16 -15.71
C VAL A 302 -3.29 -14.07 -16.87
N ASP A 303 -2.97 -15.35 -16.78
CA ASP A 303 -3.22 -16.34 -17.82
C ASP A 303 -3.20 -17.75 -17.23
N GLY A 304 -3.57 -18.74 -18.02
CA GLY A 304 -3.62 -20.14 -17.64
C GLY A 304 -5.04 -20.69 -17.52
N ASP A 305 -5.12 -21.98 -17.22
CA ASP A 305 -6.34 -22.77 -17.30
C ASP A 305 -7.03 -22.98 -15.95
N GLY A 306 -6.54 -22.32 -14.89
CA GLY A 306 -7.14 -22.27 -13.56
C GLY A 306 -7.81 -20.93 -13.22
N LEU A 307 -8.02 -20.06 -14.21
CA LEU A 307 -8.78 -18.81 -14.03
C LEU A 307 -10.21 -19.12 -13.53
N GLY A 308 -10.61 -18.48 -12.43
CA GLY A 308 -11.91 -18.70 -11.80
C GLY A 308 -12.03 -19.98 -10.96
N VAL A 309 -11.03 -20.87 -11.00
CA VAL A 309 -10.87 -21.99 -10.06
C VAL A 309 -9.99 -21.56 -8.89
N PHE A 310 -8.96 -20.75 -9.15
CA PHE A 310 -8.06 -20.20 -8.14
C PHE A 310 -8.11 -18.68 -8.10
N LYS A 311 -7.78 -18.12 -6.93
CA LYS A 311 -7.62 -16.69 -6.68
C LYS A 311 -6.29 -16.45 -5.98
N ILE A 312 -5.62 -15.36 -6.32
CA ILE A 312 -4.43 -14.89 -5.60
C ILE A 312 -4.74 -13.60 -4.82
N SER A 313 -4.18 -13.47 -3.63
CA SER A 313 -4.20 -12.25 -2.82
C SER A 313 -2.83 -12.00 -2.20
N VAL A 314 -2.50 -10.75 -1.93
CA VAL A 314 -1.27 -10.39 -1.22
C VAL A 314 -1.47 -10.45 0.29
N ASP A 315 -0.54 -11.10 0.99
CA ASP A 315 -0.40 -11.02 2.43
C ASP A 315 0.30 -9.70 2.80
N LYS A 316 -0.37 -8.82 3.56
CA LYS A 316 0.13 -7.47 3.81
C LYS A 316 1.41 -7.44 4.65
N ASP A 317 1.58 -8.41 5.54
CA ASP A 317 2.70 -8.44 6.48
C ASP A 317 3.94 -9.08 5.84
N THR A 318 3.74 -10.15 5.05
CA THR A 318 4.83 -10.93 4.47
C THR A 318 5.12 -10.60 3.00
N GLN A 319 4.22 -9.87 2.33
CA GLN A 319 4.24 -9.58 0.88
C GLN A 319 4.27 -10.84 0.00
N GLU A 320 3.72 -11.96 0.52
CA GLU A 320 3.54 -13.20 -0.23
C GLU A 320 2.24 -13.16 -1.05
N GLY A 321 2.29 -13.71 -2.26
CA GLY A 321 1.11 -14.08 -3.03
C GLY A 321 0.53 -15.40 -2.51
N ILE A 322 -0.64 -15.33 -1.87
CA ILE A 322 -1.39 -16.48 -1.38
C ILE A 322 -2.40 -16.92 -2.45
N ILE A 323 -2.22 -18.13 -2.97
CA ILE A 323 -3.15 -18.76 -3.91
C ILE A 323 -4.15 -19.59 -3.12
N THR A 324 -5.44 -19.35 -3.37
CA THR A 324 -6.56 -20.04 -2.72
C THR A 324 -7.50 -20.65 -3.76
N ILE A 325 -8.17 -21.73 -3.37
CA ILE A 325 -9.17 -22.42 -4.17
C ILE A 325 -10.55 -21.72 -4.07
N GLN A 326 -11.26 -21.60 -5.18
CA GLN A 326 -12.58 -20.95 -5.31
C GLN A 326 -13.66 -21.89 -5.84
N LYS A 327 -13.27 -23.01 -6.45
CA LYS A 327 -14.17 -24.07 -6.95
C LYS A 327 -13.59 -25.43 -6.57
N GLU A 328 -14.47 -26.39 -6.32
CA GLU A 328 -14.10 -27.78 -6.06
C GLU A 328 -13.26 -28.33 -7.21
N LEU A 329 -12.29 -29.16 -6.86
CA LEU A 329 -11.46 -29.88 -7.82
C LEU A 329 -12.09 -31.26 -8.04
N ASP A 330 -11.83 -31.81 -9.21
CA ASP A 330 -12.33 -33.11 -9.67
C ASP A 330 -11.19 -33.69 -10.51
N PHE A 331 -10.52 -34.70 -9.96
CA PHE A 331 -9.34 -35.32 -10.54
C PHE A 331 -9.69 -36.00 -11.86
N GLU A 332 -10.83 -36.71 -11.91
CA GLU A 332 -11.37 -37.41 -13.06
C GLU A 332 -11.62 -36.45 -14.22
N ALA A 333 -12.09 -35.24 -13.92
CA ALA A 333 -12.27 -34.18 -14.91
C ALA A 333 -10.95 -33.55 -15.32
N LYS A 334 -10.05 -33.25 -14.36
CA LYS A 334 -8.80 -32.54 -14.63
C LYS A 334 -7.72 -32.73 -13.57
N THR A 335 -6.63 -33.38 -13.97
CA THR A 335 -5.52 -33.75 -13.09
C THR A 335 -4.47 -32.66 -12.82
N SER A 336 -4.47 -31.55 -13.56
CA SER A 336 -3.56 -30.43 -13.27
C SER A 336 -4.02 -29.10 -13.84
N TYR A 337 -3.60 -28.02 -13.18
CA TYR A 337 -3.80 -26.65 -13.60
C TYR A 337 -2.45 -25.92 -13.72
N THR A 338 -2.37 -25.00 -14.66
CA THR A 338 -1.22 -24.11 -14.87
C THR A 338 -1.70 -22.68 -14.74
N LEU A 339 -1.13 -21.96 -13.77
CA LEU A 339 -1.39 -20.54 -13.53
C LEU A 339 -0.17 -19.73 -13.97
N ARG A 340 -0.37 -18.69 -14.77
CA ARG A 340 0.64 -17.67 -15.01
C ARG A 340 0.40 -16.51 -14.07
N ILE A 341 1.38 -16.23 -13.22
CA ILE A 341 1.27 -15.24 -12.15
C ILE A 341 2.23 -14.10 -12.43
N GLU A 342 1.71 -12.88 -12.34
CA GLU A 342 2.46 -11.64 -12.40
C GLU A 342 2.58 -11.06 -10.99
N ALA A 343 3.78 -10.60 -10.62
CA ALA A 343 4.03 -9.70 -9.51
C ALA A 343 4.48 -8.35 -10.07
N ALA A 344 3.91 -7.26 -9.61
CA ALA A 344 4.23 -5.89 -10.05
C ALA A 344 4.24 -4.92 -8.87
N ASN A 345 5.10 -3.89 -8.88
CA ASN A 345 5.02 -2.85 -7.86
C ASN A 345 3.74 -2.02 -8.02
N MET A 346 3.23 -1.51 -6.90
CA MET A 346 2.08 -0.59 -6.91
C MET A 346 2.43 0.80 -7.44
N HIS A 347 3.68 1.24 -7.27
CA HIS A 347 4.18 2.53 -7.69
C HIS A 347 5.10 2.39 -8.88
N VAL A 348 5.00 3.27 -9.87
CA VAL A 348 5.91 3.29 -11.03
C VAL A 348 6.55 4.66 -11.10
N ASP A 349 7.88 4.72 -11.05
CA ASP A 349 8.60 5.98 -11.24
C ASP A 349 8.61 6.36 -12.73
N PRO A 350 8.16 7.58 -13.11
CA PRO A 350 8.12 8.02 -14.49
C PRO A 350 9.46 7.94 -15.24
N ARG A 351 10.59 8.01 -14.52
CA ARG A 351 11.94 7.95 -15.10
C ARG A 351 12.21 6.62 -15.80
N PHE A 352 11.59 5.53 -15.36
CA PHE A 352 11.86 4.18 -15.85
C PHE A 352 10.74 3.60 -16.72
N LEU A 353 9.72 4.39 -17.08
CA LEU A 353 8.64 3.95 -17.97
C LEU A 353 9.13 3.38 -19.32
N SER A 354 10.33 3.81 -19.77
CA SER A 354 10.95 3.31 -21.00
C SER A 354 11.58 1.92 -20.87
N LEU A 355 11.80 1.42 -19.66
CA LEU A 355 12.41 0.11 -19.39
C LEU A 355 11.39 -1.05 -19.38
N GLY A 356 10.10 -0.73 -19.53
CA GLY A 356 9.00 -1.70 -19.48
C GLY A 356 8.31 -1.72 -18.11
N PRO A 357 7.35 -2.63 -17.91
CA PRO A 357 6.68 -2.76 -16.62
C PRO A 357 7.67 -3.27 -15.57
N PHE A 358 7.67 -2.66 -14.38
CA PHE A 358 8.29 -3.24 -13.19
C PHE A 358 7.43 -4.40 -12.69
N SER A 359 7.44 -5.46 -13.48
CA SER A 359 6.78 -6.71 -13.17
C SER A 359 7.63 -7.89 -13.61
N ASP A 360 7.42 -9.02 -12.95
CA ASP A 360 7.97 -10.30 -13.35
C ASP A 360 6.88 -11.35 -13.31
N MET A 361 7.09 -12.41 -14.09
CA MET A 361 6.12 -13.47 -14.22
C MET A 361 6.73 -14.82 -13.87
N THR A 362 5.93 -15.66 -13.26
CA THR A 362 6.25 -17.06 -12.98
C THR A 362 5.07 -17.96 -13.31
N THR A 363 5.33 -19.26 -13.41
CA THR A 363 4.29 -20.27 -13.67
C THR A 363 4.12 -21.15 -12.45
N VAL A 364 2.89 -21.29 -11.96
CA VAL A 364 2.55 -22.21 -10.88
C VAL A 364 1.75 -23.37 -11.46
N LYS A 365 2.31 -24.57 -11.40
CA LYS A 365 1.62 -25.81 -11.75
C LYS A 365 1.02 -26.42 -10.49
N ILE A 366 -0.29 -26.61 -10.48
CA ILE A 366 -1.02 -27.29 -9.41
C ILE A 366 -1.35 -28.67 -9.93
N ILE A 367 -0.86 -29.71 -9.27
CA ILE A 367 -1.20 -31.10 -9.55
C ILE A 367 -2.32 -31.48 -8.60
N VAL A 368 -3.42 -31.97 -9.16
CA VAL A 368 -4.52 -32.53 -8.39
C VAL A 368 -4.14 -33.96 -8.05
N GLU A 369 -4.16 -34.29 -6.77
CA GLU A 369 -4.00 -35.65 -6.26
C GLU A 369 -5.39 -36.27 -6.11
N ASP A 370 -5.52 -37.44 -6.72
CA ASP A 370 -6.65 -38.35 -6.67
C ASP A 370 -6.94 -38.77 -5.22
N VAL A 371 -8.19 -38.66 -4.79
CA VAL A 371 -8.69 -39.05 -3.48
C VAL A 371 -9.93 -39.93 -3.63
N ASP A 372 -9.71 -41.23 -3.45
CA ASP A 372 -10.72 -42.30 -3.38
C ASP A 372 -12.13 -41.82 -2.96
N GLU A 373 -13.07 -41.87 -3.89
CA GLU A 373 -14.47 -41.46 -3.78
C GLU A 373 -15.44 -42.66 -3.79
N PRO A 374 -16.61 -42.58 -3.13
CA PRO A 374 -17.57 -43.67 -3.15
C PRO A 374 -18.26 -43.84 -4.51
N PRO A 375 -18.79 -45.05 -4.84
CA PRO A 375 -19.53 -45.26 -6.07
C PRO A 375 -20.75 -44.34 -6.21
N VAL A 376 -20.95 -43.79 -7.41
CA VAL A 376 -22.03 -42.86 -7.73
C VAL A 376 -23.04 -43.51 -8.67
N PHE A 377 -24.32 -43.45 -8.29
CA PHE A 377 -25.44 -43.91 -9.13
C PHE A 377 -25.66 -42.97 -10.32
N THR A 378 -26.04 -43.54 -11.46
CA THR A 378 -26.27 -42.79 -12.71
C THR A 378 -27.50 -41.89 -12.66
N SER A 379 -28.44 -42.13 -11.74
CA SER A 379 -29.60 -41.29 -11.48
C SER A 379 -29.76 -41.02 -9.99
N ARG A 380 -30.25 -39.81 -9.66
CA ARG A 380 -30.60 -39.43 -8.28
C ARG A 380 -31.82 -40.18 -7.76
N LEU A 381 -32.75 -40.54 -8.65
CA LEU A 381 -33.97 -41.28 -8.33
C LEU A 381 -34.32 -42.20 -9.51
N TYR A 382 -34.57 -43.48 -9.21
CA TYR A 382 -35.09 -44.44 -10.19
C TYR A 382 -36.58 -44.66 -9.92
N SER A 383 -37.43 -44.20 -10.82
CA SER A 383 -38.86 -44.48 -10.78
C SER A 383 -39.16 -45.73 -11.58
N MET A 384 -39.70 -46.75 -10.93
CA MET A 384 -40.05 -48.03 -11.54
C MET A 384 -41.52 -48.35 -11.28
N VAL A 385 -42.11 -49.17 -12.15
CA VAL A 385 -43.51 -49.59 -12.03
C VAL A 385 -43.60 -51.10 -12.15
N VAL A 386 -44.46 -51.71 -11.34
CA VAL A 386 -44.73 -53.15 -11.39
C VAL A 386 -46.19 -53.40 -11.02
N SER A 387 -46.85 -54.32 -11.70
CA SER A 387 -48.23 -54.71 -11.33
C SER A 387 -48.22 -55.58 -10.07
N GLU A 388 -49.23 -55.47 -9.22
CA GLU A 388 -49.37 -56.36 -8.06
C GLU A 388 -49.58 -57.83 -8.43
N ALA A 389 -50.13 -58.10 -9.63
CA ALA A 389 -50.22 -59.44 -10.19
C ALA A 389 -48.85 -60.03 -10.61
N ALA A 390 -47.75 -59.26 -10.47
CA ALA A 390 -46.41 -59.73 -10.77
C ALA A 390 -46.03 -60.91 -9.86
N LYS A 391 -45.70 -62.05 -10.49
CA LYS A 391 -45.19 -63.22 -9.77
C LYS A 391 -43.85 -62.91 -9.12
N VAL A 392 -43.52 -63.65 -8.06
CA VAL A 392 -42.18 -63.63 -7.46
C VAL A 392 -41.13 -63.95 -8.54
N GLY A 393 -40.06 -63.14 -8.58
CA GLY A 393 -39.00 -63.20 -9.58
C GLY A 393 -39.21 -62.31 -10.81
N THR A 394 -40.28 -61.52 -10.86
CA THR A 394 -40.52 -60.58 -11.97
C THR A 394 -39.48 -59.46 -11.93
N ILE A 395 -38.86 -59.16 -13.08
CA ILE A 395 -37.91 -58.05 -13.23
C ILE A 395 -38.69 -56.73 -13.26
N ILE A 396 -38.33 -55.81 -12.36
CA ILE A 396 -38.96 -54.50 -12.22
C ILE A 396 -38.15 -53.45 -13.01
N GLY A 397 -36.82 -53.51 -12.90
CA GLY A 397 -35.92 -52.56 -13.52
C GLY A 397 -34.47 -52.82 -13.16
N THR A 398 -33.60 -51.89 -13.49
CA THR A 398 -32.15 -52.00 -13.25
C THR A 398 -31.62 -50.66 -12.79
N VAL A 399 -30.73 -50.70 -11.80
CA VAL A 399 -29.95 -49.53 -11.36
C VAL A 399 -28.51 -49.70 -11.78
N ALA A 400 -27.80 -48.59 -11.97
CA ALA A 400 -26.40 -48.60 -12.34
C ALA A 400 -25.63 -47.57 -11.52
N ALA A 401 -24.47 -47.96 -11.01
CA ALA A 401 -23.49 -47.11 -10.37
C ALA A 401 -22.12 -47.39 -10.96
N HIS A 402 -21.26 -46.38 -10.88
CA HIS A 402 -19.87 -46.44 -11.26
C HIS A 402 -19.03 -45.75 -10.19
N ASP A 403 -17.79 -46.16 -10.09
CA ASP A 403 -16.79 -45.60 -9.20
C ASP A 403 -16.01 -44.52 -9.98
N PRO A 404 -15.95 -43.26 -9.50
CA PRO A 404 -15.26 -42.18 -10.19
C PRO A 404 -13.76 -42.46 -10.40
N ASP A 405 -13.06 -42.90 -9.36
CA ASP A 405 -11.60 -43.10 -9.34
C ASP A 405 -11.20 -44.30 -10.21
N ALA A 406 -12.03 -45.33 -10.19
CA ALA A 406 -11.81 -46.57 -10.91
C ALA A 406 -12.84 -46.74 -12.02
N SER A 407 -12.56 -46.09 -13.15
CA SER A 407 -13.32 -46.17 -14.41
C SER A 407 -13.67 -47.60 -14.92
N ASN A 408 -13.20 -48.68 -14.29
CA ASN A 408 -13.60 -50.08 -14.55
C ASN A 408 -13.66 -51.02 -13.31
N SER A 409 -13.77 -50.52 -12.07
CA SER A 409 -13.89 -51.40 -10.89
C SER A 409 -15.29 -52.03 -10.78
N PRO A 410 -15.40 -53.34 -10.44
CA PRO A 410 -16.69 -53.98 -10.27
C PRO A 410 -17.39 -53.48 -8.99
N VAL A 411 -18.44 -52.69 -9.16
CA VAL A 411 -19.37 -52.27 -8.10
C VAL A 411 -20.31 -53.43 -7.76
N ARG A 412 -20.57 -53.64 -6.47
CA ARG A 412 -21.51 -54.63 -5.94
C ARG A 412 -22.77 -53.95 -5.40
N TYR A 413 -23.93 -54.46 -5.80
CA TYR A 413 -25.23 -53.89 -5.39
C TYR A 413 -25.88 -54.68 -4.25
N SER A 414 -26.56 -53.97 -3.34
CA SER A 414 -27.43 -54.56 -2.32
C SER A 414 -28.58 -53.62 -1.96
N ILE A 415 -29.67 -54.14 -1.38
CA ILE A 415 -30.78 -53.31 -0.87
C ILE A 415 -30.53 -53.03 0.61
N ASP A 416 -30.64 -51.77 1.03
CA ASP A 416 -30.64 -51.39 2.43
C ASP A 416 -31.90 -51.94 3.11
N ARG A 417 -31.71 -52.95 3.96
CA ARG A 417 -32.80 -53.66 4.64
C ARG A 417 -33.55 -52.80 5.66
N ASN A 418 -33.05 -51.62 6.01
CA ASN A 418 -33.82 -50.65 6.79
C ASN A 418 -34.95 -50.00 6.00
N THR A 419 -34.87 -50.02 4.66
CA THR A 419 -35.89 -49.46 3.75
C THR A 419 -36.80 -50.53 3.12
N ASP A 420 -36.42 -51.80 3.22
CA ASP A 420 -37.19 -52.96 2.76
C ASP A 420 -37.17 -54.07 3.82
N LEU A 421 -37.74 -53.76 5.00
CA LEU A 421 -37.74 -54.64 6.18
C LEU A 421 -38.41 -55.99 5.88
N GLU A 422 -39.51 -55.93 5.13
CA GLU A 422 -40.30 -57.10 4.75
C GLU A 422 -39.71 -57.87 3.57
N ARG A 423 -38.62 -57.39 2.96
CA ARG A 423 -37.91 -58.08 1.85
C ARG A 423 -38.83 -58.32 0.65
N TYR A 424 -39.56 -57.31 0.22
CA TYR A 424 -40.40 -57.37 -0.97
C TYR A 424 -39.57 -57.46 -2.26
N PHE A 425 -38.30 -57.03 -2.21
CA PHE A 425 -37.44 -56.97 -3.38
C PHE A 425 -36.08 -57.64 -3.17
N ASN A 426 -35.55 -58.17 -4.27
CA ASN A 426 -34.19 -58.65 -4.41
C ASN A 426 -33.46 -57.82 -5.47
N ILE A 427 -32.13 -57.75 -5.34
CA ILE A 427 -31.26 -57.14 -6.34
C ILE A 427 -30.14 -58.11 -6.68
N ASP A 428 -29.83 -58.25 -7.96
CA ASP A 428 -28.63 -58.97 -8.39
C ASP A 428 -27.37 -58.14 -8.11
N ALA A 429 -26.42 -58.74 -7.39
CA ALA A 429 -25.25 -58.03 -6.88
C ALA A 429 -24.28 -57.56 -7.97
N ASN A 430 -24.36 -58.07 -9.21
CA ASN A 430 -23.43 -57.74 -10.30
C ASN A 430 -24.08 -56.83 -11.34
N SER A 431 -25.35 -57.05 -11.65
CA SER A 431 -26.06 -56.36 -12.73
C SER A 431 -26.96 -55.22 -12.25
N GLY A 432 -27.28 -55.15 -10.96
CA GLY A 432 -28.19 -54.14 -10.42
C GLY A 432 -29.65 -54.37 -10.80
N VAL A 433 -30.00 -55.54 -11.34
CA VAL A 433 -31.39 -55.90 -11.70
C VAL A 433 -32.21 -56.12 -10.43
N ILE A 434 -33.33 -55.40 -10.31
CA ILE A 434 -34.26 -55.51 -9.19
C ILE A 434 -35.43 -56.42 -9.59
N THR A 435 -35.74 -57.39 -8.73
CA THR A 435 -36.83 -58.36 -8.94
C THR A 435 -37.75 -58.43 -7.72
N THR A 436 -39.01 -58.79 -7.94
CA THR A 436 -39.96 -59.12 -6.85
C THR A 436 -39.50 -60.35 -6.07
N ALA A 437 -39.53 -60.27 -4.74
CA ALA A 437 -39.17 -61.37 -3.83
C ALA A 437 -40.39 -61.92 -3.06
N LYS A 438 -41.45 -61.10 -2.93
CA LYS A 438 -42.75 -61.47 -2.37
C LYS A 438 -43.88 -61.05 -3.31
N SER A 439 -45.08 -61.58 -3.06
CA SER A 439 -46.30 -61.03 -3.64
C SER A 439 -46.47 -59.58 -3.20
N LEU A 440 -46.91 -58.75 -4.13
CA LEU A 440 -47.19 -57.35 -3.91
C LEU A 440 -48.71 -57.20 -3.78
N ASP A 441 -49.12 -56.19 -3.02
CA ASP A 441 -50.51 -55.87 -2.75
C ASP A 441 -50.56 -54.34 -2.66
N ARG A 442 -51.19 -53.73 -3.67
CA ARG A 442 -51.26 -52.28 -3.81
C ARG A 442 -52.09 -51.67 -2.67
N GLU A 443 -53.19 -52.32 -2.28
CA GLU A 443 -54.10 -51.83 -1.25
C GLU A 443 -53.42 -51.78 0.12
N THR A 444 -52.41 -52.64 0.33
CA THR A 444 -51.52 -52.54 1.50
C THR A 444 -50.46 -51.45 1.32
N ASN A 445 -49.73 -51.43 0.19
CA ASN A 445 -48.72 -50.42 -0.07
C ASN A 445 -48.53 -50.12 -1.57
N ALA A 446 -49.12 -49.02 -2.02
CA ALA A 446 -49.06 -48.60 -3.42
C ALA A 446 -47.67 -48.12 -3.87
N VAL A 447 -46.77 -47.73 -2.96
CA VAL A 447 -45.42 -47.25 -3.30
C VAL A 447 -44.36 -47.76 -2.34
N HIS A 448 -43.37 -48.46 -2.87
CA HIS A 448 -42.19 -48.87 -2.11
C HIS A 448 -41.01 -47.96 -2.42
N ASN A 449 -40.55 -47.23 -1.40
CA ASN A 449 -39.33 -46.44 -1.47
C ASN A 449 -38.19 -47.23 -0.84
N ILE A 450 -37.28 -47.72 -1.67
CA ILE A 450 -36.12 -48.50 -1.22
C ILE A 450 -34.82 -47.74 -1.52
N THR A 451 -33.84 -47.94 -0.65
CA THR A 451 -32.47 -47.48 -0.86
C THR A 451 -31.61 -48.64 -1.34
N VAL A 452 -30.92 -48.44 -2.46
CA VAL A 452 -29.93 -49.38 -2.98
C VAL A 452 -28.54 -48.88 -2.62
N LEU A 453 -27.69 -49.79 -2.15
CA LEU A 453 -26.30 -49.55 -1.84
C LEU A 453 -25.42 -50.06 -2.98
N ALA A 454 -24.48 -49.23 -3.40
CA ALA A 454 -23.39 -49.59 -4.31
C ALA A 454 -22.10 -49.63 -3.49
N MET A 455 -21.40 -50.75 -3.49
CA MET A 455 -20.18 -50.96 -2.71
C MET A 455 -19.02 -51.27 -3.64
N GLU A 456 -17.88 -50.66 -3.34
CA GLU A 456 -16.62 -51.05 -3.94
C GLU A 456 -16.19 -52.46 -3.55
N SER A 457 -15.35 -53.05 -4.39
CA SER A 457 -14.70 -54.33 -4.10
C SER A 457 -13.45 -54.19 -3.21
N GLN A 458 -13.03 -52.96 -2.88
CA GLN A 458 -11.86 -52.68 -2.04
C GLN A 458 -12.19 -52.72 -0.53
N ASN A 459 -11.17 -52.74 0.33
CA ASN A 459 -11.33 -52.83 1.80
C ASN A 459 -10.44 -51.77 2.49
N PRO A 460 -11.02 -50.79 3.22
CA PRO A 460 -12.44 -50.62 3.54
C PRO A 460 -13.28 -50.26 2.31
N ALA A 461 -14.47 -50.84 2.18
CA ALA A 461 -15.36 -50.55 1.06
C ALA A 461 -16.08 -49.21 1.29
N GLN A 462 -15.98 -48.29 0.33
CA GLN A 462 -16.85 -47.13 0.32
C GLN A 462 -18.25 -47.49 -0.21
N ILE A 463 -19.25 -46.69 0.18
CA ILE A 463 -20.67 -46.99 -0.06
C ILE A 463 -21.40 -45.81 -0.68
N GLY A 464 -21.84 -45.98 -1.92
CA GLY A 464 -22.81 -45.15 -2.60
C GLY A 464 -24.25 -45.50 -2.23
N ARG A 465 -25.15 -44.52 -2.21
CA ARG A 465 -26.60 -44.71 -1.98
C ARG A 465 -27.42 -44.20 -3.17
N GLY A 466 -28.30 -45.03 -3.67
CA GLY A 466 -29.27 -44.73 -4.72
C GLY A 466 -30.70 -44.89 -4.20
N TYR A 467 -31.61 -44.06 -4.68
CA TYR A 467 -33.01 -44.08 -4.27
C TYR A 467 -33.89 -44.65 -5.39
N VAL A 468 -34.76 -45.59 -5.04
CA VAL A 468 -35.68 -46.23 -5.98
C VAL A 468 -37.10 -46.11 -5.44
N ALA A 469 -38.00 -45.56 -6.25
CA ALA A 469 -39.43 -45.50 -5.98
C ALA A 469 -40.14 -46.48 -6.90
N ILE A 470 -40.76 -47.51 -6.32
CA ILE A 470 -41.47 -48.56 -7.05
C ILE A 470 -42.97 -48.33 -6.84
N THR A 471 -43.67 -47.90 -7.88
CA THR A 471 -45.12 -47.76 -7.87
C THR A 471 -45.78 -49.08 -8.25
N ILE A 472 -46.71 -49.53 -7.43
CA ILE A 472 -47.49 -50.73 -7.68
C ILE A 472 -48.71 -50.37 -8.53
N LEU A 473 -48.87 -51.01 -9.68
CA LEU A 473 -50.02 -50.85 -10.55
C LEU A 473 -51.14 -51.78 -10.11
N ASP A 474 -52.32 -51.18 -10.01
CA ASP A 474 -53.58 -51.76 -9.61
C ASP A 474 -54.08 -52.85 -10.56
N ILE A 475 -54.69 -53.88 -9.99
CA ILE A 475 -55.42 -54.96 -10.65
C ILE A 475 -56.78 -55.05 -9.95
N ASN A 476 -57.84 -55.35 -10.72
CA ASN A 476 -59.14 -55.63 -10.12
C ASN A 476 -59.13 -57.00 -9.42
N ASP A 477 -58.76 -57.04 -8.15
CA ASP A 477 -58.75 -58.26 -7.34
C ASP A 477 -59.53 -58.15 -6.03
N ASN A 478 -60.05 -56.96 -5.70
CA ASN A 478 -61.04 -56.78 -4.65
C ASN A 478 -62.45 -56.76 -5.25
N ALA A 479 -63.35 -57.55 -4.68
CA ALA A 479 -64.74 -57.52 -5.09
C ALA A 479 -65.47 -56.33 -4.45
N PRO A 480 -66.44 -55.71 -5.12
CA PRO A 480 -67.26 -54.67 -4.53
C PRO A 480 -68.10 -55.23 -3.39
N GLU A 481 -68.05 -54.58 -2.23
CA GLU A 481 -68.84 -54.92 -1.05
C GLU A 481 -69.82 -53.80 -0.74
N PHE A 482 -71.02 -54.13 -0.27
CA PHE A 482 -71.92 -53.11 0.25
C PHE A 482 -71.26 -52.40 1.44
N ALA A 483 -71.35 -51.08 1.49
CA ALA A 483 -70.68 -50.26 2.50
C ALA A 483 -71.14 -50.59 3.93
N MET A 484 -72.33 -51.17 4.07
CA MET A 484 -72.89 -51.70 5.31
C MET A 484 -74.03 -52.69 5.00
N GLU A 485 -74.51 -53.39 6.03
CA GLU A 485 -75.79 -54.11 5.93
C GLU A 485 -76.96 -53.11 5.87
N TYR A 486 -77.87 -53.32 4.92
CA TYR A 486 -79.03 -52.46 4.72
C TYR A 486 -80.31 -53.18 5.15
N GLU A 487 -80.99 -52.63 6.15
CA GLU A 487 -82.33 -53.04 6.58
C GLU A 487 -83.23 -51.81 6.60
N THR A 488 -84.39 -51.89 5.94
CA THR A 488 -85.37 -50.81 5.92
C THR A 488 -86.77 -51.35 6.15
N THR A 489 -87.55 -50.63 6.94
CA THR A 489 -88.98 -50.92 7.15
C THR A 489 -89.82 -49.99 6.29
N VAL A 490 -90.74 -50.57 5.53
CA VAL A 490 -91.64 -49.83 4.65
C VAL A 490 -93.04 -49.83 5.25
N CYS A 491 -93.68 -48.66 5.37
CA CYS A 491 -95.07 -48.58 5.79
C CYS A 491 -96.00 -49.15 4.72
N GLU A 492 -97.04 -49.89 5.12
CA GLU A 492 -98.00 -50.52 4.19
C GLU A 492 -98.73 -49.52 3.27
N ASN A 493 -98.77 -48.23 3.65
CA ASN A 493 -99.38 -47.13 2.90
C ASN A 493 -98.36 -46.22 2.19
N ALA A 494 -97.10 -46.64 2.07
CA ALA A 494 -96.06 -45.93 1.33
C ALA A 494 -96.50 -45.71 -0.13
N GLN A 495 -96.14 -44.55 -0.69
CA GLN A 495 -96.56 -44.18 -2.04
C GLN A 495 -95.59 -44.74 -3.10
N PRO A 496 -96.09 -45.16 -4.27
CA PRO A 496 -95.25 -45.48 -5.43
C PRO A 496 -94.23 -44.38 -5.74
N GLY A 497 -92.99 -44.77 -6.01
CA GLY A 497 -91.86 -43.86 -6.29
C GLY A 497 -91.16 -43.27 -5.07
N GLN A 498 -91.57 -43.60 -3.85
CA GLN A 498 -90.90 -43.16 -2.63
C GLN A 498 -89.54 -43.87 -2.45
N ILE A 499 -88.47 -43.11 -2.21
CA ILE A 499 -87.15 -43.66 -1.81
C ILE A 499 -87.28 -44.26 -0.40
N ILE A 500 -87.04 -45.55 -0.27
CA ILE A 500 -87.14 -46.30 0.99
C ILE A 500 -85.77 -46.63 1.60
N GLN A 501 -84.70 -46.63 0.81
CA GLN A 501 -83.34 -46.84 1.28
C GLN A 501 -82.34 -46.26 0.28
N LYS A 502 -81.20 -45.73 0.76
CA LYS A 502 -80.03 -45.47 -0.08
C LYS A 502 -78.97 -46.53 0.20
N ILE A 503 -78.43 -47.15 -0.85
CA ILE A 503 -77.39 -48.17 -0.79
C ILE A 503 -76.11 -47.66 -1.45
N SER A 504 -74.96 -48.09 -0.97
CA SER A 504 -73.65 -47.76 -1.53
C SER A 504 -72.73 -48.97 -1.42
N ALA A 505 -71.71 -49.02 -2.27
CA ALA A 505 -70.68 -50.04 -2.25
C ALA A 505 -69.29 -49.40 -2.05
N ILE A 506 -68.37 -50.19 -1.54
CA ILE A 506 -66.96 -49.89 -1.42
C ILE A 506 -66.17 -50.95 -2.18
N ASP A 507 -65.07 -50.52 -2.76
CA ASP A 507 -64.10 -51.36 -3.44
C ASP A 507 -62.74 -50.74 -3.15
N LYS A 508 -61.75 -51.59 -2.91
CA LYS A 508 -60.42 -51.15 -2.47
C LYS A 508 -59.51 -50.82 -3.65
N ASP A 509 -59.85 -51.31 -4.84
CA ASP A 509 -59.08 -51.08 -6.07
C ASP A 509 -59.11 -49.61 -6.51
N ASP A 510 -58.07 -49.14 -7.21
CA ASP A 510 -58.02 -47.78 -7.78
C ASP A 510 -59.02 -47.62 -8.93
N PRO A 511 -59.46 -46.40 -9.28
CA PRO A 511 -60.12 -46.16 -10.56
C PRO A 511 -59.19 -46.54 -11.73
N PRO A 512 -59.66 -47.30 -12.74
CA PRO A 512 -61.06 -47.61 -13.01
C PRO A 512 -61.57 -48.94 -12.45
N ASN A 513 -60.72 -49.73 -11.77
CA ASN A 513 -61.08 -51.06 -11.27
C ASN A 513 -62.02 -50.96 -10.05
N GLY A 514 -61.83 -49.95 -9.20
CA GLY A 514 -62.77 -49.58 -8.15
C GLY A 514 -63.53 -48.28 -8.44
N HIS A 515 -64.35 -47.85 -7.48
CA HIS A 515 -65.07 -46.57 -7.45
C HIS A 515 -66.19 -46.35 -8.50
N GLN A 516 -66.47 -47.31 -9.40
CA GLN A 516 -67.66 -47.28 -10.26
C GLN A 516 -68.49 -48.53 -10.02
N PHE A 517 -69.72 -48.33 -9.54
CA PHE A 517 -70.61 -49.41 -9.16
C PHE A 517 -71.85 -49.44 -10.05
N TYR A 518 -72.30 -50.65 -10.36
CA TYR A 518 -73.60 -50.93 -10.97
C TYR A 518 -74.38 -51.81 -10.01
N PHE A 519 -75.53 -51.34 -9.52
CA PHE A 519 -76.37 -52.17 -8.68
C PHE A 519 -77.52 -52.76 -9.50
N SER A 520 -77.97 -53.95 -9.11
CA SER A 520 -79.09 -54.63 -9.75
C SER A 520 -79.88 -55.41 -8.72
N LEU A 521 -81.20 -55.52 -8.93
CA LEU A 521 -82.04 -56.43 -8.15
C LEU A 521 -81.84 -57.85 -8.66
N THR A 522 -81.87 -58.83 -7.75
CA THR A 522 -81.88 -60.25 -8.13
C THR A 522 -83.11 -60.55 -8.98
N ALA A 523 -83.03 -61.58 -9.83
CA ALA A 523 -84.12 -61.95 -10.74
C ALA A 523 -85.46 -62.18 -10.01
N GLU A 524 -85.43 -62.73 -8.79
CA GLU A 524 -86.63 -62.94 -7.96
C GLU A 524 -87.23 -61.61 -7.48
N ALA A 525 -86.40 -60.68 -7.00
CA ALA A 525 -86.86 -59.37 -6.54
C ALA A 525 -87.37 -58.50 -7.70
N ALA A 526 -86.72 -58.56 -8.87
CA ALA A 526 -87.13 -57.85 -10.07
C ALA A 526 -88.50 -58.35 -10.59
N ASN A 527 -88.77 -59.66 -10.49
CA ASN A 527 -90.04 -60.26 -10.97
C ASN A 527 -91.24 -59.92 -10.07
N ASN A 528 -91.03 -59.58 -8.80
CA ASN A 528 -92.11 -59.23 -7.88
C ASN A 528 -92.63 -57.79 -8.05
N HIS A 529 -91.97 -56.95 -8.88
CA HIS A 529 -92.40 -55.58 -9.21
C HIS A 529 -92.70 -54.67 -8.01
N ASN A 530 -92.24 -54.99 -6.80
CA ASN A 530 -92.53 -54.21 -5.59
C ASN A 530 -91.51 -53.09 -5.36
N PHE A 531 -90.31 -53.22 -5.93
CA PHE A 531 -89.20 -52.31 -5.72
C PHE A 531 -88.46 -52.05 -7.04
N THR A 532 -87.91 -50.85 -7.18
CA THR A 532 -87.02 -50.50 -8.29
C THR A 532 -85.75 -49.83 -7.77
N LEU A 533 -84.67 -49.94 -8.54
CA LEU A 533 -83.45 -49.18 -8.30
C LEU A 533 -83.46 -47.94 -9.18
N GLN A 534 -83.20 -46.79 -8.59
CA GLN A 534 -82.99 -45.54 -9.30
C GLN A 534 -81.53 -45.13 -9.16
N ASP A 535 -80.86 -45.10 -10.30
CA ASP A 535 -79.49 -44.63 -10.43
C ASP A 535 -79.44 -43.12 -10.18
N ASN A 536 -78.79 -42.70 -9.10
CA ASN A 536 -78.61 -41.30 -8.76
C ASN A 536 -77.42 -40.69 -9.53
N LYS A 537 -77.40 -40.80 -10.87
CA LYS A 537 -76.38 -40.17 -11.74
C LYS A 537 -76.29 -38.63 -11.63
N GLY A 538 -77.10 -38.00 -10.78
CA GLY A 538 -77.18 -36.54 -10.58
C GLY A 538 -76.71 -36.03 -9.22
N ASP A 539 -76.31 -36.88 -8.26
CA ASP A 539 -75.84 -36.43 -6.95
C ASP A 539 -74.30 -36.28 -6.99
N VAL A 540 -73.80 -35.06 -6.87
CA VAL A 540 -72.36 -34.71 -6.98
C VAL A 540 -71.57 -35.08 -5.70
N SER A 541 -72.10 -36.01 -4.91
CA SER A 541 -71.47 -36.49 -3.69
C SER A 541 -70.39 -37.54 -4.03
N PRO A 542 -69.27 -37.59 -3.32
CA PRO A 542 -68.18 -38.56 -3.57
C PRO A 542 -68.57 -40.01 -3.26
N TYR A 543 -69.80 -40.25 -2.80
CA TYR A 543 -70.35 -41.57 -2.54
C TYR A 543 -71.44 -41.85 -3.59
N LEU A 544 -71.14 -42.72 -4.55
CA LEU A 544 -72.15 -43.24 -5.48
C LEU A 544 -73.16 -44.05 -4.66
N SER A 545 -74.28 -43.41 -4.30
CA SER A 545 -75.39 -44.04 -3.59
C SER A 545 -76.57 -44.25 -4.53
N GLU A 546 -77.03 -45.48 -4.69
CA GLU A 546 -78.29 -45.77 -5.38
C GLU A 546 -79.48 -45.68 -4.42
N ALA A 547 -80.63 -45.22 -4.94
CA ALA A 547 -81.87 -45.18 -4.19
C ALA A 547 -82.72 -46.41 -4.53
N VAL A 548 -83.13 -47.17 -3.52
CA VAL A 548 -84.17 -48.19 -3.62
C VAL A 548 -85.51 -47.49 -3.47
N ASN A 549 -86.38 -47.62 -4.48
CA ASN A 549 -87.71 -47.03 -4.53
C ASN A 549 -88.79 -48.11 -4.39
N LEU A 550 -89.91 -47.75 -3.77
CA LEU A 550 -91.15 -48.50 -3.92
C LEU A 550 -91.66 -48.33 -5.36
N TYR A 551 -92.03 -49.43 -6.03
CA TYR A 551 -92.61 -49.34 -7.38
C TYR A 551 -94.06 -48.85 -7.36
#